data_AF-A0AAD3HTY0-F1
#
_entry.id   AF-A0AAD3HTY0-F1
#
_cell.length_a   1.000
_cell.length_b   1.000
_cell.length_c   1.000
_cell.angle_alpha   90.00
_cell.angle_beta   90.00
_cell.angle_gamma   90.00
#
_symmetry.space_group_name_H-M   'P 1'
#
loop_
_entity.id
_entity.type
_entity.pdbx_description
1 polymer ?
#
loop_
_entity_poly.entity_id
_entity_poly.type
_entity_poly.pdbx_seq_one_letter_code
_entity_poly.pdbx_strand_id
1 'polypeptide(L)'
;YLAHCRTQMPCMDGRQLVGLLSSLSRLGLHGWLGLEWREDFLRASARLMGAGGVVERGRHQNVEAAAEVCSLAVGSGVRAQRQQDLQQRREAPPACAAAPAAAACSLTPSQLALLLLSVARSWPGRRPPPGWLAAFWAASAPSLPYMSPVSLSCLLGGVRRLRMSPPLQWTRRLFQTSEATLQTCPADVLLHLASCLLACPLRPPGSWVAAFRARLDQLAAALSRPHLRALGRMVRVVSSRRRHCAPPGWRLRSARSAQEAEWRWRHWRVRGRGRRMRRRLSV
;
A
#
# COMPACT_ATOMS: atom_id res chain seq x y z
N TYR A 1 1.43 27.11 4.74
CA TYR A 1 1.35 26.13 3.64
C TYR A 1 0.74 24.79 4.05
N LEU A 2 1.37 23.99 4.94
CA LEU A 2 0.86 22.65 5.30
C LEU A 2 -0.58 22.64 5.84
N ALA A 3 -0.95 23.65 6.63
CA ALA A 3 -2.33 23.85 7.10
C ALA A 3 -3.31 24.04 5.93
N HIS A 4 -2.94 24.84 4.92
CA HIS A 4 -3.75 25.03 3.71
C HIS A 4 -3.83 23.74 2.88
N CYS A 5 -2.74 22.99 2.72
CA CYS A 5 -2.80 21.68 2.04
C CYS A 5 -3.74 20.71 2.78
N ARG A 6 -3.75 20.73 4.11
CA ARG A 6 -4.62 19.89 4.94
C ARG A 6 -6.10 20.21 4.71
N THR A 7 -6.48 21.50 4.67
CA THR A 7 -7.88 21.89 4.40
C THR A 7 -8.32 21.53 2.98
N GLN A 8 -7.40 21.48 2.03
CA GLN A 8 -7.69 21.10 0.63
C GLN A 8 -7.71 19.58 0.39
N MET A 9 -7.14 18.75 1.27
CA MET A 9 -7.03 17.30 1.08
C MET A 9 -8.35 16.59 0.73
N PRO A 10 -9.51 16.90 1.34
CA PRO A 10 -10.76 16.21 1.02
C PRO A 10 -11.20 16.40 -0.44
N CYS A 11 -10.76 17.49 -1.07
CA CYS A 11 -11.09 17.85 -2.45
C CYS A 11 -9.99 17.45 -3.44
N MET A 12 -8.85 16.95 -2.96
CA MET A 12 -7.73 16.58 -3.82
C MET A 12 -8.01 15.27 -4.56
N ASP A 13 -7.70 15.26 -5.85
CA ASP A 13 -7.70 14.03 -6.64
C ASP A 13 -6.50 13.12 -6.29
N GLY A 14 -6.50 11.92 -6.88
CA GLY A 14 -5.43 10.95 -6.68
C GLY A 14 -4.04 11.42 -7.09
N ARG A 15 -3.95 12.20 -8.17
CA ARG A 15 -2.68 12.73 -8.68
C ARG A 15 -2.14 13.79 -7.71
N GLN A 16 -3.00 14.68 -7.24
CA GLN A 16 -2.69 15.74 -6.30
C GLN A 16 -2.22 15.18 -4.95
N LEU A 17 -2.93 14.20 -4.37
CA LEU A 17 -2.53 13.59 -3.10
C LEU A 17 -1.18 12.87 -3.20
N VAL A 18 -0.99 12.03 -4.23
CA VAL A 18 0.28 11.31 -4.42
C VAL A 18 1.42 12.29 -4.70
N GLY A 19 1.16 13.32 -5.51
CA GLY A 19 2.12 14.40 -5.82
C GLY A 19 2.53 15.17 -4.57
N LEU A 20 1.57 15.57 -3.73
CA LEU A 20 1.80 16.26 -2.47
C LEU A 20 2.72 15.45 -1.55
N LEU A 21 2.36 14.19 -1.26
CA LEU A 21 3.17 13.36 -0.35
C LEU A 21 4.57 13.09 -0.90
N SER A 22 4.69 12.88 -2.21
CA SER A 22 5.98 12.66 -2.87
C SER A 22 6.87 13.91 -2.81
N SER A 23 6.30 15.10 -3.00
CA SER A 23 7.01 16.38 -2.85
C SER A 23 7.43 16.63 -1.41
N LEU A 24 6.56 16.37 -0.43
CA LEU A 24 6.91 16.48 0.99
C LEU A 24 8.05 15.51 1.40
N SER A 25 8.05 14.29 0.84
CA SER A 25 9.14 13.34 1.07
C SER A 25 10.47 13.82 0.47
N ARG A 26 10.45 14.39 -0.74
CA ARG A 26 11.65 14.94 -1.41
C ARG A 26 12.22 16.16 -0.68
N LEU A 27 11.37 17.00 -0.13
CA LEU A 27 11.76 18.18 0.65
C LEU A 27 12.18 17.85 2.10
N GLY A 28 12.15 16.58 2.52
CA GLY A 28 12.47 16.21 3.90
C GLY A 28 11.43 16.65 4.94
N LEU A 29 10.28 17.19 4.52
CA LEU A 29 9.24 17.73 5.41
C LEU A 29 8.36 16.66 6.07
N HIS A 30 8.53 15.39 5.71
CA HIS A 30 7.73 14.29 6.26
C HIS A 30 7.86 14.12 7.80
N GLY A 31 9.01 14.51 8.37
CA GLY A 31 9.22 14.55 9.82
C GLY A 31 8.34 15.57 10.54
N TRP A 32 7.94 16.63 9.84
CA TRP A 32 7.16 17.76 10.37
C TRP A 32 5.65 17.54 10.29
N LEU A 33 5.22 16.45 9.63
CA LEU A 33 3.81 16.12 9.54
C LEU A 33 3.32 15.57 10.88
N GLY A 34 2.52 16.37 11.60
CA GLY A 34 1.85 15.95 12.83
C GLY A 34 0.92 14.75 12.63
N LEU A 35 0.56 14.05 13.70
CA LEU A 35 -0.26 12.83 13.64
C LEU A 35 -1.58 13.06 12.90
N GLU A 36 -2.27 14.15 13.21
CA GLU A 36 -3.57 14.48 12.62
C GLU A 36 -3.49 14.66 11.09
N TRP A 37 -2.46 15.35 10.59
CA TRP A 37 -2.26 15.54 9.15
C TRP A 37 -2.14 14.19 8.43
N ARG A 38 -1.46 13.24 9.07
CA ARG A 38 -1.24 11.88 8.53
C ARG A 38 -2.55 11.11 8.50
N GLU A 39 -3.35 11.21 9.55
CA GLU A 39 -4.67 10.59 9.62
C GLU A 39 -5.62 11.16 8.57
N ASP A 40 -5.62 12.48 8.38
CA ASP A 40 -6.43 13.14 7.36
C ASP A 40 -6.00 12.72 5.94
N PHE A 41 -4.69 12.60 5.70
CA PHE A 41 -4.17 12.09 4.43
C PHE A 41 -4.60 10.63 4.18
N LEU A 42 -4.49 9.76 5.19
CA LEU A 42 -4.90 8.36 5.08
C LEU A 42 -6.42 8.28 4.87
N ARG A 43 -7.22 9.12 5.53
CA ARG A 43 -8.67 9.19 5.32
C ARG A 43 -9.02 9.65 3.90
N ALA A 44 -8.39 10.71 3.41
CA ALA A 44 -8.59 11.21 2.04
C ALA A 44 -8.22 10.15 0.99
N SER A 45 -7.06 9.51 1.14
CA SER A 45 -6.64 8.44 0.22
C SER A 45 -7.51 7.19 0.31
N ALA A 46 -8.04 6.82 1.49
CA ALA A 46 -8.98 5.72 1.63
C ALA A 46 -10.29 5.97 0.88
N ARG A 47 -10.79 7.21 0.86
CA ARG A 47 -11.99 7.60 0.09
C ARG A 47 -11.77 7.37 -1.41
N LEU A 48 -10.61 7.77 -1.95
CA LEU A 48 -10.26 7.54 -3.35
C LEU A 48 -10.07 6.06 -3.73
N MET A 49 -9.82 5.19 -2.75
CA MET A 49 -9.76 3.74 -2.94
C MET A 49 -11.14 3.06 -2.85
N GLY A 50 -12.23 3.82 -2.69
CA GLY A 50 -13.58 3.29 -2.56
C GLY A 50 -13.95 2.79 -1.15
N ALA A 51 -13.16 3.12 -0.12
CA ALA A 51 -13.41 2.67 1.25
C ALA A 51 -14.51 3.44 1.99
N GLY A 52 -15.01 4.53 1.40
CA GLY A 52 -15.90 5.51 2.06
C GLY A 52 -17.17 4.90 2.65
N GLY A 53 -17.74 3.86 2.01
CA GLY A 53 -18.97 3.24 2.50
C GLY A 53 -18.81 2.27 3.67
N VAL A 54 -17.61 1.74 3.93
CA VAL A 54 -17.41 0.67 4.92
C VAL A 54 -16.88 1.20 6.26
N VAL A 55 -16.10 2.28 6.26
CA VAL A 55 -15.43 2.77 7.48
C VAL A 55 -16.36 3.61 8.35
N GLU A 56 -17.33 4.35 7.78
CA GLU A 56 -18.23 5.20 8.58
C GLU A 56 -19.31 4.41 9.33
N ARG A 57 -19.83 3.30 8.77
CA ARG A 57 -20.82 2.47 9.50
C ARG A 57 -20.30 1.86 10.80
N GLY A 58 -19.01 1.54 10.88
CA GLY A 58 -18.41 0.96 12.09
C GLY A 58 -18.17 1.98 13.22
N ARG A 59 -18.19 3.28 12.92
CA ARG A 59 -17.97 4.34 13.92
C ARG A 59 -19.27 4.93 14.44
N HIS A 60 -20.32 4.98 13.62
CA HIS A 60 -21.64 5.45 14.05
C HIS A 60 -22.37 4.46 14.98
N GLN A 61 -22.19 3.14 14.81
CA GLN A 61 -22.76 2.13 15.72
C GLN A 61 -22.22 2.18 17.16
N ASN A 62 -21.09 2.87 17.40
CA ASN A 62 -20.51 3.04 18.74
C ASN A 62 -20.69 4.45 19.32
N VAL A 63 -21.25 5.39 18.57
CA VAL A 63 -21.41 6.80 19.00
C VAL A 63 -22.89 7.18 19.14
N GLU A 64 -23.83 6.44 18.53
CA GLU A 64 -25.27 6.61 18.74
C GLU A 64 -25.76 6.23 20.14
N ALA A 65 -24.90 5.66 20.99
CA ALA A 65 -25.20 5.43 22.41
C ALA A 65 -24.83 6.61 23.34
N ALA A 66 -24.29 7.73 22.82
CA ALA A 66 -23.69 8.76 23.66
C ALA A 66 -24.02 10.22 23.29
N ALA A 67 -25.01 10.49 22.45
CA ALA A 67 -25.34 11.86 22.06
C ALA A 67 -26.85 12.11 21.89
N GLU A 68 -27.61 11.81 22.94
CA GLU A 68 -28.78 12.61 23.30
C GLU A 68 -28.37 13.50 24.48
N VAL A 69 -29.01 14.67 24.61
CA VAL A 69 -28.78 15.74 25.62
C VAL A 69 -27.92 16.91 25.10
N CYS A 70 -28.58 17.82 24.37
CA CYS A 70 -28.89 19.21 24.78
C CYS A 70 -29.00 20.13 23.56
N SER A 71 -30.21 20.68 23.41
CA SER A 71 -30.54 21.78 22.50
C SER A 71 -31.17 22.92 23.32
N LEU A 72 -31.28 24.09 22.66
CA LEU A 72 -31.96 25.35 23.01
C LEU A 72 -31.06 26.47 23.59
N ALA A 73 -31.22 27.77 23.28
CA ALA A 73 -31.92 28.54 22.22
C ALA A 73 -31.68 30.07 22.45
N VAL A 74 -31.74 30.89 21.37
CA VAL A 74 -32.20 32.32 21.25
C VAL A 74 -31.35 33.44 21.92
N GLY A 75 -31.14 34.66 21.42
CA GLY A 75 -31.54 35.47 20.23
C GLY A 75 -30.93 36.91 20.37
N SER A 76 -30.45 37.55 19.28
CA SER A 76 -31.03 38.71 18.55
C SER A 76 -30.70 40.16 19.02
N GLY A 77 -30.29 41.03 18.08
CA GLY A 77 -30.48 42.50 18.12
C GLY A 77 -29.23 43.38 17.85
N VAL A 78 -28.74 43.53 16.60
CA VAL A 78 -28.99 44.68 15.67
C VAL A 78 -28.55 46.07 16.16
N ARG A 79 -27.33 46.50 15.74
CA ARG A 79 -26.94 47.89 15.37
C ARG A 79 -25.43 47.94 15.03
N ALA A 80 -25.06 47.60 13.79
CA ALA A 80 -23.73 47.91 13.23
C ALA A 80 -23.76 47.85 11.68
N GLN A 81 -24.76 48.49 11.06
CA GLN A 81 -25.12 48.33 9.64
C GLN A 81 -24.38 49.28 8.67
N ARG A 82 -23.25 49.90 9.06
CA ARG A 82 -22.47 50.81 8.18
C ARG A 82 -21.03 50.37 7.90
N GLN A 83 -20.58 49.28 8.52
CA GLN A 83 -19.33 48.59 8.17
C GLN A 83 -19.53 47.43 7.18
N GLN A 84 -20.78 47.07 6.88
CA GLN A 84 -21.09 45.95 5.99
C GLN A 84 -20.70 46.22 4.52
N ASP A 85 -20.96 47.38 3.93
CA ASP A 85 -20.73 47.57 2.48
C ASP A 85 -19.26 47.47 1.99
N LEU A 86 -18.26 47.66 2.86
CA LEU A 86 -16.84 47.48 2.50
C LEU A 86 -16.27 46.10 2.91
N GLN A 87 -16.90 45.41 3.85
CA GLN A 87 -16.64 43.99 4.13
C GLN A 87 -17.40 43.06 3.19
N GLN A 88 -18.45 43.56 2.53
CA GLN A 88 -19.23 42.81 1.56
C GLN A 88 -18.50 42.60 0.22
N ARG A 89 -17.47 43.38 -0.15
CA ARG A 89 -16.55 42.99 -1.25
C ARG A 89 -15.47 41.97 -0.86
N ARG A 90 -15.41 41.59 0.42
CA ARG A 90 -14.71 40.40 0.93
C ARG A 90 -15.68 39.23 1.15
N GLU A 91 -16.88 39.31 0.57
CA GLU A 91 -17.91 38.28 0.62
C GLU A 91 -17.46 36.98 0.00
N ALA A 92 -17.78 35.93 0.76
CA ALA A 92 -17.99 34.56 0.33
C ALA A 92 -16.80 33.96 -0.43
N PRO A 93 -15.94 33.14 0.24
CA PRO A 93 -15.39 32.01 -0.49
C PRO A 93 -16.58 31.36 -1.22
N PRO A 94 -16.53 31.17 -2.54
CA PRO A 94 -17.65 30.62 -3.27
C PRO A 94 -18.04 29.36 -2.51
N ALA A 95 -19.26 29.37 -1.94
CA ALA A 95 -19.86 28.19 -1.38
C ALA A 95 -19.59 27.13 -2.43
N CYS A 96 -18.76 26.13 -2.10
CA CYS A 96 -18.39 25.06 -3.01
C CYS A 96 -19.71 24.44 -3.41
N ALA A 97 -20.26 24.94 -4.52
CA ALA A 97 -21.49 24.50 -5.10
C ALA A 97 -21.30 23.00 -5.21
N ALA A 98 -22.12 22.26 -4.46
CA ALA A 98 -21.97 20.84 -4.21
C ALA A 98 -21.53 20.18 -5.51
N ALA A 99 -20.22 19.91 -5.60
CA ALA A 99 -19.61 19.58 -6.87
C ALA A 99 -20.33 18.31 -7.33
N PRO A 100 -20.97 18.33 -8.51
CA PRO A 100 -21.86 17.26 -8.96
C PRO A 100 -21.09 15.97 -8.79
N ALA A 101 -21.60 15.06 -7.95
CA ALA A 101 -20.96 13.87 -7.41
C ALA A 101 -19.97 13.28 -8.42
N ALA A 102 -18.74 13.81 -8.39
CA ALA A 102 -17.80 13.63 -9.46
C ALA A 102 -17.46 12.16 -9.43
N ALA A 103 -17.81 11.45 -10.51
CA ALA A 103 -17.57 10.03 -10.69
C ALA A 103 -16.24 9.68 -10.03
N ALA A 104 -16.30 9.03 -8.86
CA ALA A 104 -15.20 9.03 -7.91
C ALA A 104 -13.94 8.57 -8.62
N CYS A 105 -13.03 9.52 -8.90
CA CYS A 105 -11.85 9.27 -9.72
C CYS A 105 -10.99 8.23 -9.01
N SER A 106 -11.15 6.98 -9.42
CA SER A 106 -10.39 5.86 -8.87
C SER A 106 -8.92 6.06 -9.17
N LEU A 107 -8.06 5.77 -8.21
CA LEU A 107 -6.61 5.83 -8.40
C LEU A 107 -6.18 4.94 -9.57
N THR A 108 -5.35 5.47 -10.47
CA THR A 108 -4.73 4.67 -11.53
C THR A 108 -3.77 3.63 -10.93
N PRO A 109 -3.44 2.53 -11.64
CA PRO A 109 -2.53 1.51 -11.13
C PRO A 109 -1.17 2.06 -10.68
N SER A 110 -0.60 3.00 -11.42
CA SER A 110 0.67 3.66 -11.06
C SER A 110 0.51 4.59 -9.85
N GLN A 111 -0.63 5.28 -9.71
CA GLN A 111 -0.91 6.10 -8.53
C GLN A 111 -1.04 5.23 -7.26
N LEU A 112 -1.64 4.05 -7.32
CA LEU A 112 -1.70 3.11 -6.19
C LEU A 112 -0.30 2.66 -5.75
N ALA A 113 0.56 2.30 -6.70
CA ALA A 113 1.94 1.90 -6.40
C ALA A 113 2.74 3.05 -5.75
N LEU A 114 2.63 4.26 -6.30
CA LEU A 114 3.29 5.44 -5.77
C LEU A 114 2.72 5.86 -4.41
N LEU A 115 1.40 5.77 -4.21
CA LEU A 115 0.76 6.04 -2.93
C LEU A 115 1.37 5.17 -1.83
N LEU A 116 1.43 3.86 -2.02
CA LEU A 116 2.00 2.95 -1.02
C LEU A 116 3.48 3.24 -0.75
N LEU A 117 4.28 3.49 -1.80
CA LEU A 117 5.69 3.79 -1.64
C LEU A 117 5.91 5.12 -0.91
N SER A 118 5.15 6.16 -1.26
CA SER A 118 5.23 7.49 -0.63
C SER A 118 4.76 7.44 0.82
N VAL A 119 3.70 6.69 1.12
CA VAL A 119 3.27 6.37 2.49
C VAL A 119 4.44 5.72 3.26
N ALA A 120 5.06 4.72 2.67
CA ALA A 120 6.17 3.99 3.29
C ALA A 120 7.43 4.83 3.52
N ARG A 121 7.65 5.89 2.72
CA ARG A 121 8.78 6.81 2.86
C ARG A 121 8.50 7.88 3.92
N SER A 122 7.29 8.42 3.93
CA SER A 122 6.92 9.50 4.85
C SER A 122 6.66 9.02 6.28
N TRP A 123 6.39 7.73 6.46
CA TRP A 123 6.08 7.13 7.77
C TRP A 123 7.03 5.99 8.16
N PRO A 124 8.33 6.28 8.38
CA PRO A 124 9.27 5.25 8.82
C PRO A 124 8.81 4.66 10.16
N GLY A 125 8.69 3.33 10.20
CA GLY A 125 8.36 2.58 11.43
C GLY A 125 6.89 2.60 11.84
N ARG A 126 6.02 3.38 11.18
CA ARG A 126 4.57 3.40 11.47
C ARG A 126 3.79 2.65 10.41
N ARG A 127 2.88 1.79 10.85
CA ARG A 127 1.99 1.03 9.98
C ARG A 127 0.68 1.81 9.79
N PRO A 128 0.14 1.94 8.56
CA PRO A 128 -1.17 2.55 8.37
C PRO A 128 -2.28 1.75 9.09
N PRO A 129 -3.41 2.39 9.44
CA PRO A 129 -4.54 1.73 10.08
C PRO A 129 -5.02 0.51 9.28
N PRO A 130 -5.50 -0.56 9.94
CA PRO A 130 -5.94 -1.78 9.26
C PRO A 130 -7.01 -1.56 8.17
N GLY A 131 -7.96 -0.64 8.41
CA GLY A 131 -9.00 -0.29 7.43
C GLY A 131 -8.42 0.31 6.13
N TRP A 132 -7.41 1.18 6.25
CA TRP A 132 -6.70 1.70 5.09
C TRP A 132 -5.98 0.60 4.31
N LEU A 133 -5.32 -0.33 5.02
CA LEU A 133 -4.63 -1.44 4.38
C LEU A 133 -5.60 -2.38 3.65
N ALA A 134 -6.76 -2.67 4.25
CA ALA A 134 -7.80 -3.48 3.63
C ALA A 134 -8.30 -2.82 2.33
N ALA A 135 -8.60 -1.52 2.39
CA ALA A 135 -8.98 -0.73 1.22
C ALA A 135 -7.90 -0.74 0.13
N PHE A 136 -6.64 -0.53 0.51
CA PHE A 136 -5.51 -0.57 -0.44
C PHE A 136 -5.38 -1.92 -1.14
N TRP A 137 -5.52 -3.03 -0.40
CA TRP A 137 -5.46 -4.36 -0.99
C TRP A 137 -6.65 -4.65 -1.90
N ALA A 138 -7.86 -4.24 -1.52
CA ALA A 138 -9.05 -4.39 -2.34
C ALA A 138 -8.94 -3.59 -3.64
N ALA A 139 -8.48 -2.33 -3.57
CA ALA A 139 -8.30 -1.46 -4.73
C ALA A 139 -7.16 -1.93 -5.65
N SER A 140 -6.01 -2.35 -5.08
CA SER A 140 -4.85 -2.73 -5.89
C SER A 140 -4.94 -4.12 -6.50
N ALA A 141 -5.67 -5.07 -5.89
CA ALA A 141 -5.79 -6.44 -6.40
C ALA A 141 -6.28 -6.56 -7.87
N PRO A 142 -7.34 -5.84 -8.32
CA PRO A 142 -7.76 -5.85 -9.71
C PRO A 142 -6.86 -5.00 -10.62
N SER A 143 -6.12 -4.02 -10.07
CA SER A 143 -5.22 -3.16 -10.85
C SER A 143 -3.89 -3.81 -11.19
N LEU A 144 -3.49 -4.88 -10.49
CA LEU A 144 -2.19 -5.54 -10.67
C LEU A 144 -1.87 -5.89 -12.13
N PRO A 145 -2.75 -6.55 -12.92
CA PRO A 145 -2.45 -6.92 -14.32
C PRO A 145 -2.09 -5.74 -15.22
N TYR A 146 -2.53 -4.53 -14.86
CA TYR A 146 -2.32 -3.31 -15.63
C TYR A 146 -1.11 -2.48 -15.15
N MET A 147 -0.39 -2.94 -14.13
CA MET A 147 0.79 -2.24 -13.61
C MET A 147 2.03 -2.54 -14.46
N SER A 148 2.78 -1.49 -14.79
CA SER A 148 4.11 -1.65 -15.39
C SER A 148 5.10 -2.31 -14.42
N PRO A 149 6.24 -2.86 -14.91
CA PRO A 149 7.30 -3.39 -14.06
C PRO A 149 7.77 -2.40 -12.98
N VAL A 150 7.89 -1.11 -13.34
CA VAL A 150 8.27 -0.04 -12.41
C VAL A 150 7.25 0.08 -11.29
N SER A 151 5.95 0.15 -11.62
CA SER A 151 4.86 0.24 -10.63
C SER A 151 4.83 -0.98 -9.70
N LEU A 152 4.98 -2.20 -10.23
CA LEU A 152 5.07 -3.42 -9.43
C LEU A 152 6.27 -3.37 -8.45
N SER A 153 7.41 -2.84 -8.91
CA SER A 153 8.61 -2.68 -8.10
C SER A 153 8.43 -1.64 -7.00
N CYS A 154 7.79 -0.50 -7.28
CA CYS A 154 7.44 0.52 -6.30
C CYS A 154 6.52 -0.03 -5.22
N LEU A 155 5.51 -0.81 -5.64
CA LEU A 155 4.57 -1.43 -4.73
C LEU A 155 5.29 -2.40 -3.79
N LEU A 156 6.16 -3.28 -4.32
CA LEU A 156 7.01 -4.15 -3.49
C LEU A 156 7.93 -3.36 -2.54
N GLY A 157 8.47 -2.23 -3.01
CA GLY A 157 9.25 -1.31 -2.18
C GLY A 157 8.44 -0.75 -1.00
N GLY A 158 7.18 -0.38 -1.24
CA GLY A 158 6.23 0.05 -0.22
C GLY A 158 5.94 -1.06 0.80
N VAL A 159 5.61 -2.27 0.32
CA VAL A 159 5.38 -3.45 1.19
C VAL A 159 6.58 -3.75 2.07
N ARG A 160 7.78 -3.70 1.51
CA ARG A 160 9.04 -3.90 2.24
C ARG A 160 9.21 -2.89 3.36
N ARG A 161 9.09 -1.61 3.04
CA ARG A 161 9.38 -0.50 3.96
C ARG A 161 8.37 -0.45 5.10
N LEU A 162 7.10 -0.70 4.82
CA LEU A 162 6.05 -0.82 5.84
C LEU A 162 6.06 -2.15 6.59
N ARG A 163 6.96 -3.09 6.22
CA ARG A 163 7.06 -4.44 6.78
C ARG A 163 5.71 -5.17 6.79
N MET A 164 4.93 -4.97 5.75
CA MET A 164 3.57 -5.51 5.66
C MET A 164 3.54 -6.93 5.12
N SER A 165 2.49 -7.65 5.51
CA SER A 165 2.18 -8.97 4.96
C SER A 165 0.92 -8.87 4.10
N PRO A 166 1.07 -8.83 2.77
CA PRO A 166 -0.08 -8.76 1.87
C PRO A 166 -0.95 -10.03 1.94
N PRO A 167 -2.24 -9.94 1.58
CA PRO A 167 -3.11 -11.11 1.42
C PRO A 167 -2.53 -12.13 0.44
N LEU A 168 -2.79 -13.42 0.66
CA LEU A 168 -2.26 -14.50 -0.17
C LEU A 168 -2.71 -14.39 -1.64
N GLN A 169 -4.00 -14.15 -1.86
CA GLN A 169 -4.55 -14.02 -3.22
C GLN A 169 -3.92 -12.83 -3.96
N TRP A 170 -3.78 -11.69 -3.29
CA TRP A 170 -3.09 -10.52 -3.81
C TRP A 170 -1.63 -10.84 -4.16
N THR A 171 -0.91 -11.56 -3.29
CA THR A 171 0.50 -11.93 -3.51
C THR A 171 0.67 -12.87 -4.71
N ARG A 172 -0.26 -13.82 -4.89
CA ARG A 172 -0.28 -14.71 -6.06
C ARG A 172 -0.46 -13.92 -7.35
N ARG A 173 -1.42 -12.99 -7.38
CA ARG A 173 -1.64 -12.11 -8.54
C ARG A 173 -0.43 -11.24 -8.83
N LEU A 174 0.20 -10.66 -7.81
CA LEU A 174 1.42 -9.87 -7.98
C LEU A 174 2.52 -10.68 -8.69
N PHE A 175 2.74 -11.91 -8.24
CA PHE A 175 3.75 -12.76 -8.88
C PHE A 175 3.34 -13.20 -10.28
N GLN A 176 2.08 -13.56 -10.52
CA GLN A 176 1.60 -13.90 -11.85
C GLN A 176 1.79 -12.73 -12.84
N THR A 177 1.40 -11.51 -12.45
CA THR A 177 1.60 -10.32 -13.28
C THR A 177 3.08 -10.04 -13.50
N SER A 178 3.87 -10.00 -12.42
CA SER A 178 5.30 -9.69 -12.57
C SER A 178 6.00 -10.73 -13.43
N GLU A 179 5.65 -12.02 -13.32
CA GLU A 179 6.16 -13.09 -14.18
C GLU A 179 5.95 -12.77 -15.66
N ALA A 180 4.73 -12.39 -16.05
CA ALA A 180 4.38 -12.05 -17.43
C ALA A 180 5.19 -10.85 -17.96
N THR A 181 5.55 -9.91 -17.08
CA THR A 181 6.32 -8.72 -17.45
C THR A 181 7.84 -8.88 -17.36
N LEU A 182 8.36 -10.02 -16.86
CA LEU A 182 9.80 -10.19 -16.64
C LEU A 182 10.60 -10.11 -17.95
N GLN A 183 10.06 -10.63 -19.06
CA GLN A 183 10.76 -10.66 -20.35
C GLN A 183 11.09 -9.25 -20.88
N THR A 184 10.23 -8.27 -20.61
CA THR A 184 10.43 -6.87 -21.02
C THR A 184 10.94 -5.98 -19.90
N CYS A 185 11.23 -6.55 -18.72
CA CYS A 185 11.66 -5.79 -17.55
C CYS A 185 13.05 -5.19 -17.78
N PRO A 186 13.24 -3.87 -17.56
CA PRO A 186 14.54 -3.23 -17.53
C PRO A 186 15.45 -3.78 -16.41
N ALA A 187 16.77 -3.67 -16.61
CA ALA A 187 17.78 -4.20 -15.71
C ALA A 187 17.75 -3.57 -14.30
N ASP A 188 17.56 -2.25 -14.22
CA ASP A 188 17.45 -1.48 -12.98
C ASP A 188 16.21 -1.87 -12.18
N VAL A 189 15.07 -2.05 -12.85
CA VAL A 189 13.84 -2.54 -12.22
C VAL A 189 14.02 -3.97 -11.71
N LEU A 190 14.73 -4.82 -12.45
CA LEU A 190 15.03 -6.20 -12.05
C LEU A 190 15.90 -6.23 -10.78
N LEU A 191 16.91 -5.36 -10.69
CA LEU A 191 17.72 -5.16 -9.49
C LEU A 191 16.88 -4.66 -8.31
N HIS A 192 15.96 -3.72 -8.55
CA HIS A 192 15.07 -3.21 -7.52
C HIS A 192 14.15 -4.31 -6.98
N LEU A 193 13.51 -5.09 -7.86
CA LEU A 193 12.70 -6.24 -7.51
C LEU A 193 13.49 -7.25 -6.67
N ALA A 194 14.71 -7.59 -7.11
CA ALA A 194 15.57 -8.53 -6.40
C ALA A 194 15.93 -8.04 -4.99
N SER A 195 16.28 -6.75 -4.86
CA SER A 195 16.57 -6.13 -3.55
C SER A 195 15.35 -6.17 -2.63
N CYS A 196 14.15 -5.93 -3.18
CA CYS A 196 12.91 -5.99 -2.43
C CYS A 196 12.60 -7.41 -1.95
N LEU A 197 12.73 -8.42 -2.81
CA LEU A 197 12.50 -9.82 -2.45
C LEU A 197 13.53 -10.39 -1.48
N LEU A 198 14.78 -9.90 -1.52
CA LEU A 198 15.78 -10.27 -0.52
C LEU A 198 15.39 -9.80 0.88
N ALA A 199 14.81 -8.61 1.00
CA ALA A 199 14.42 -8.00 2.26
C ALA A 199 12.98 -8.34 2.71
N CYS A 200 12.10 -8.69 1.78
CA CYS A 200 10.73 -9.11 2.07
C CYS A 200 10.66 -10.63 2.33
N PRO A 201 9.81 -11.09 3.26
CA PRO A 201 9.51 -12.52 3.44
C PRO A 201 8.54 -13.06 2.38
N LEU A 202 8.47 -12.45 1.20
CA LEU A 202 7.62 -12.92 0.10
C LEU A 202 8.29 -14.10 -0.61
N ARG A 203 7.47 -14.98 -1.18
CA ARG A 203 7.94 -16.17 -1.89
C ARG A 203 7.34 -16.25 -3.28
N PRO A 204 8.10 -15.86 -4.32
CA PRO A 204 7.67 -16.11 -5.68
C PRO A 204 7.47 -17.62 -5.92
N PRO A 205 6.54 -17.99 -6.83
CA PRO A 205 6.39 -19.36 -7.29
C PRO A 205 7.64 -19.82 -8.05
N GLY A 206 7.75 -21.13 -8.29
CA GLY A 206 8.91 -21.70 -8.98
C GLY A 206 9.02 -21.26 -10.42
N SER A 207 7.88 -21.13 -11.09
CA SER A 207 7.75 -20.59 -12.44
C SER A 207 8.35 -19.19 -12.53
N TRP A 208 7.96 -18.30 -11.63
CA TRP A 208 8.52 -16.95 -11.53
C TRP A 208 10.04 -16.94 -11.34
N VAL A 209 10.58 -17.80 -10.47
CA VAL A 209 12.04 -17.89 -10.27
C VAL A 209 12.76 -18.38 -11.53
N ALA A 210 12.15 -19.32 -12.29
CA ALA A 210 12.69 -19.78 -13.56
C ALA A 210 12.66 -18.67 -14.61
N ALA A 211 11.54 -17.96 -14.76
CA ALA A 211 11.40 -16.80 -15.64
C ALA A 211 12.40 -15.68 -15.30
N PHE A 212 12.62 -15.44 -14.01
CA PHE A 212 13.61 -14.46 -13.54
C PHE A 212 15.03 -14.85 -13.94
N ARG A 213 15.39 -16.13 -13.84
CA ARG A 213 16.70 -16.63 -14.28
C ARG A 213 16.87 -16.48 -15.78
N ALA A 214 15.88 -16.88 -16.56
CA ALA A 214 15.92 -16.72 -18.02
C ALA A 214 16.15 -15.25 -18.42
N ARG A 215 15.47 -14.30 -17.76
CA ARG A 215 15.70 -12.87 -17.98
C ARG A 215 17.10 -12.42 -17.54
N LEU A 216 17.59 -12.92 -16.41
CA LEU A 216 18.95 -12.63 -15.93
C LEU A 216 20.01 -13.10 -16.93
N ASP A 217 19.83 -14.29 -17.51
CA ASP A 217 20.76 -14.87 -18.48
C ASP A 217 20.81 -14.03 -19.76
N GLN A 218 19.65 -13.54 -20.24
CA GLN A 218 19.57 -12.60 -21.38
C GLN A 218 20.32 -11.28 -21.12
N LEU A 219 20.24 -10.76 -19.89
CA LEU A 219 20.88 -9.50 -19.51
C LEU A 219 22.33 -9.67 -19.04
N ALA A 220 22.85 -10.90 -18.98
CA ALA A 220 24.10 -11.19 -18.29
C ALA A 220 25.30 -10.43 -18.87
N ALA A 221 25.36 -10.31 -20.20
CA ALA A 221 26.44 -9.60 -20.89
C ALA A 221 26.41 -8.07 -20.68
N ALA A 222 25.22 -7.49 -20.42
CA ALA A 222 25.05 -6.05 -20.23
C ALA A 222 25.18 -5.60 -18.77
N LEU A 223 25.20 -6.53 -17.83
CA LEU A 223 25.22 -6.24 -16.40
C LEU A 223 26.63 -6.27 -15.82
N SER A 224 26.92 -5.34 -14.91
CA SER A 224 28.15 -5.35 -14.14
C SER A 224 28.23 -6.59 -13.23
N ARG A 225 29.45 -7.08 -12.95
CA ARG A 225 29.67 -8.23 -12.03
C ARG A 225 29.03 -8.04 -10.65
N PRO A 226 29.04 -6.84 -10.02
CA PRO A 226 28.30 -6.62 -8.76
C PRO A 226 26.79 -6.82 -8.90
N HIS A 227 26.18 -6.35 -10.00
CA HIS A 227 24.75 -6.53 -10.26
C HIS A 227 24.41 -8.01 -10.44
N LEU A 228 25.18 -8.77 -11.23
CA LEU A 228 25.00 -10.21 -11.38
C LEU A 228 25.08 -10.96 -10.05
N ARG A 229 26.06 -10.61 -9.20
CA ARG A 229 26.20 -11.20 -7.86
C ARG A 229 24.97 -10.93 -6.98
N ALA A 230 24.42 -9.70 -7.00
CA ALA A 230 23.23 -9.35 -6.24
C ALA A 230 21.99 -10.13 -6.71
N LEU A 231 21.79 -10.23 -8.02
CA LEU A 231 20.68 -10.98 -8.62
C LEU A 231 20.78 -12.48 -8.35
N GLY A 232 21.96 -13.07 -8.54
CA GLY A 232 22.23 -14.48 -8.20
C GLY A 232 22.05 -14.78 -6.71
N ARG A 233 22.41 -13.85 -5.80
CA ARG A 233 22.11 -13.96 -4.37
C ARG A 233 20.61 -14.02 -4.11
N MET A 234 19.81 -13.18 -4.76
CA MET A 234 18.35 -13.24 -4.63
C MET A 234 17.81 -14.61 -5.03
N VAL A 235 18.21 -15.11 -6.21
CA VAL A 235 17.78 -16.42 -6.71
C VAL A 235 18.09 -17.53 -5.71
N ARG A 236 19.31 -17.58 -5.16
CA ARG A 236 19.72 -18.59 -4.15
C ARG A 236 18.90 -18.49 -2.87
N VAL A 237 18.76 -17.28 -2.32
CA VAL A 237 18.04 -17.04 -1.06
C VAL A 237 16.56 -17.38 -1.19
N VAL A 238 15.92 -16.94 -2.27
CA VAL A 238 14.50 -17.22 -2.54
C VAL A 238 14.27 -18.70 -2.78
N SER A 239 15.12 -19.36 -3.58
CA SER A 239 15.03 -20.81 -3.81
C SER A 239 15.18 -21.61 -2.52
N SER A 240 16.10 -21.20 -1.64
CA SER A 240 16.25 -21.79 -0.31
C SER A 240 15.00 -21.60 0.56
N ARG A 241 14.46 -20.36 0.65
CA ARG A 241 13.21 -20.08 1.38
C ARG A 241 12.03 -20.91 0.89
N ARG A 242 11.94 -21.17 -0.42
CA ARG A 242 10.89 -22.02 -1.00
C ARG A 242 10.98 -23.47 -0.52
N ARG A 243 12.21 -24.01 -0.39
CA ARG A 243 12.44 -25.40 0.06
C ARG A 243 12.23 -25.59 1.56
N HIS A 244 12.61 -24.61 2.37
CA HIS A 244 12.78 -24.79 3.82
C HIS A 244 11.72 -24.10 4.69
N CYS A 245 10.79 -23.34 4.10
CA CYS A 245 9.81 -22.62 4.90
C CYS A 245 8.36 -23.01 4.50
N ALA A 246 7.42 -22.97 5.44
CA ALA A 246 6.01 -23.32 5.18
C ALA A 246 5.30 -22.25 4.31
N PRO A 247 4.47 -22.61 3.31
CA PRO A 247 3.62 -21.66 2.61
C PRO A 247 2.73 -20.89 3.60
N PRO A 248 2.40 -19.62 3.35
CA PRO A 248 2.63 -18.89 2.10
C PRO A 248 3.86 -17.96 2.05
N GLY A 249 4.78 -17.98 3.00
CA GLY A 249 5.87 -16.99 2.94
C GLY A 249 6.58 -16.70 4.25
N TRP A 250 5.84 -16.80 5.34
CA TRP A 250 6.24 -16.32 6.66
C TRP A 250 7.57 -16.92 7.13
N ARG A 251 8.47 -16.04 7.62
CA ARG A 251 9.43 -16.46 8.64
C ARG A 251 8.61 -16.77 9.90
N LEU A 252 9.02 -17.74 10.71
CA LEU A 252 8.42 -18.02 12.02
C LEU A 252 8.22 -16.74 12.88
N ARG A 253 9.14 -15.77 12.75
CA ARG A 253 9.11 -14.46 13.41
C ARG A 253 8.03 -13.50 12.91
N SER A 254 7.29 -13.86 11.86
CA SER A 254 6.21 -13.05 11.28
C SER A 254 4.82 -13.48 11.78
N ALA A 255 4.74 -14.53 12.59
CA ALA A 255 3.53 -14.86 13.33
C ALA A 255 3.28 -13.77 14.39
N ARG A 256 2.01 -13.45 14.63
CA ARG A 256 1.59 -12.48 15.65
C ARG A 256 1.95 -12.97 17.05
N SER A 257 2.05 -14.29 17.22
CA SER A 257 2.48 -14.95 18.45
C SER A 257 3.31 -16.20 18.15
N ALA A 258 4.07 -16.66 19.14
CA ALA A 258 4.79 -17.93 19.08
C ALA A 258 3.86 -19.12 18.82
N GLN A 259 2.67 -19.12 19.43
CA GLN A 259 1.64 -20.15 19.24
C GLN A 259 1.12 -20.22 17.80
N GLU A 260 0.89 -19.08 17.14
CA GLU A 260 0.46 -19.05 15.74
C GLU A 260 1.59 -19.58 14.82
N ALA A 261 2.85 -19.26 15.14
CA ALA A 261 4.01 -19.76 14.42
C ALA A 261 4.12 -21.29 14.53
N GLU A 262 3.93 -21.81 15.74
CA GLU A 262 4.03 -23.21 16.08
C GLU A 262 2.88 -24.05 15.50
N TRP A 263 1.64 -23.59 15.65
CA TRP A 263 0.46 -24.22 15.05
C TRP A 263 0.63 -24.36 13.53
N ARG A 264 1.07 -23.29 12.86
CA ARG A 264 1.35 -23.30 11.42
C ARG A 264 2.46 -24.27 11.03
N TRP A 265 3.49 -24.41 11.85
CA TRP A 265 4.59 -25.35 11.62
C TRP A 265 4.16 -26.81 11.74
N ARG A 266 3.40 -27.14 12.79
CA ARG A 266 2.84 -28.48 12.99
C ARG A 266 1.97 -28.88 11.79
N HIS A 267 1.08 -27.97 11.37
CA HIS A 267 0.18 -28.20 10.25
C HIS A 267 0.92 -28.38 8.91
N TRP A 268 2.06 -27.69 8.72
CA TRP A 268 2.90 -27.89 7.54
C TRP A 268 3.66 -29.21 7.56
N ARG A 269 4.26 -29.62 8.70
CA ARG A 269 4.98 -30.90 8.81
C ARG A 269 4.08 -32.08 8.51
N VAL A 270 2.85 -32.07 9.00
CA VAL A 270 1.86 -33.13 8.72
C VAL A 270 1.61 -33.25 7.22
N ARG A 271 1.39 -32.12 6.53
CA ARG A 271 1.22 -32.09 5.06
C ARG A 271 2.50 -32.51 4.29
N GLY A 272 3.67 -32.17 4.80
CA GLY A 272 4.96 -32.51 4.18
C GLY A 272 5.32 -34.00 4.28
N ARG A 273 5.04 -34.64 5.43
CA ARG A 273 5.26 -36.08 5.63
C ARG A 273 4.39 -36.93 4.71
N GLY A 274 3.11 -36.57 4.54
CA GLY A 274 2.21 -37.28 3.62
C GLY A 274 2.68 -37.26 2.15
N ARG A 275 3.27 -36.15 1.69
CA ARG A 275 3.80 -36.06 0.30
C ARG A 275 5.07 -36.89 0.09
N ARG A 276 5.95 -36.99 1.09
CA ARG A 276 7.16 -37.83 0.99
C ARG A 276 6.83 -39.32 1.05
N MET A 277 5.85 -39.72 1.86
CA MET A 277 5.37 -41.09 1.90
C MET A 277 4.75 -41.51 0.57
N ARG A 278 3.87 -40.69 -0.03
CA ARG A 278 3.28 -41.00 -1.34
C ARG A 278 4.31 -41.16 -2.45
N ARG A 279 5.38 -40.33 -2.48
CA ARG A 279 6.47 -40.47 -3.46
C ARG A 279 7.33 -41.72 -3.27
N ARG A 280 7.40 -42.28 -2.06
CA ARG A 280 8.10 -43.55 -1.80
C ARG A 280 7.25 -44.78 -2.11
N LEU A 281 5.93 -44.62 -2.20
CA LEU A 281 4.98 -45.68 -2.51
C LEU A 281 4.59 -45.72 -4.00
N SER A 282 5.08 -44.77 -4.80
CA SER A 282 4.80 -44.62 -6.23
C SER A 282 6.06 -44.80 -7.10
N VAL A 283 7.10 -45.41 -6.54
CA VAL A 283 8.34 -45.87 -7.19
C VAL A 283 8.43 -47.35 -6.88
#